data_AF-A0A843UAW3-F1
#
_entry.id   AF-A0A843UAW3-F1
#
_cell.length_a   1.000
_cell.length_b   1.000
_cell.length_c   1.000
_cell.angle_alpha   90.00
_cell.angle_beta   90.00
_cell.angle_gamma   90.00
#
_symmetry.space_group_name_H-M   'P 1'
#
loop_
_entity.id
_entity.type
_entity.pdbx_description
1 polymer ?
#
loop_
_entity_poly.entity_id
_entity_poly.type
_entity_poly.pdbx_seq_one_letter_code
_entity_poly.pdbx_strand_id
1 'polypeptide(L)'
;MVDSHHIVSTLTGTRGYVPPEYYQSFRFGVMLQELLTGRRPTNSAEFGDNNNLVGWVRQQHPRRRLADVFDPTLLRDDPSLELELPKNLKVACACLDDRPARCPQC
;
A
#
# COMPACT_ATOMS: atom_id res chain seq x y z
N MET A 1 3.80 -26.36 20.59
CA MET A 1 3.09 -26.48 19.32
C MET A 1 1.91 -25.53 19.40
N VAL A 2 2.06 -24.37 18.79
CA VAL A 2 1.14 -23.23 18.90
C VAL A 2 -0.04 -23.48 17.97
N ASP A 3 -1.26 -23.41 18.51
CA ASP A 3 -2.43 -23.04 17.74
C ASP A 3 -3.25 -22.04 18.57
N SER A 4 -3.30 -20.80 18.10
CA SER A 4 -4.22 -19.78 18.60
C SER A 4 -4.46 -18.78 17.48
N HIS A 5 -5.22 -19.22 16.49
CA HIS A 5 -5.82 -18.35 15.47
C HIS A 5 -7.00 -17.58 16.09
N HIS A 6 -6.72 -16.49 16.81
CA HIS A 6 -7.75 -15.53 17.20
C HIS A 6 -7.34 -14.12 16.78
N ILE A 7 -7.67 -13.77 15.53
CA ILE A 7 -7.63 -12.39 15.03
C ILE A 7 -9.07 -11.87 15.04
N VAL A 8 -9.35 -10.84 15.84
CA VAL A 8 -10.65 -10.17 15.91
C VAL A 8 -10.61 -8.89 15.07
N SER A 9 -11.52 -8.78 14.10
CA SER A 9 -11.78 -7.53 13.35
C SER A 9 -13.26 -7.19 13.42
N THR A 10 -13.58 -5.95 13.77
CA THR A 10 -14.95 -5.41 13.81
C THR A 10 -15.31 -4.85 12.45
N LEU A 11 -16.23 -5.53 11.75
CA LEU A 11 -16.93 -5.05 10.57
C LEU A 11 -18.30 -4.50 11.01
N THR A 12 -18.86 -3.51 10.32
CA THR A 12 -20.28 -3.16 10.43
C THR A 12 -21.10 -4.38 9.96
N GLY A 13 -21.49 -5.24 10.91
CA GLY A 13 -22.34 -6.43 10.79
C GLY A 13 -21.88 -7.42 9.72
N THR A 14 -20.90 -8.31 9.95
CA THR A 14 -20.95 -9.51 10.81
C THR A 14 -19.50 -9.96 11.11
N ARG A 15 -19.20 -10.56 12.28
CA ARG A 15 -17.95 -11.35 12.45
C ARG A 15 -17.91 -12.44 11.36
N GLY A 16 -16.82 -12.78 10.70
CA GLY A 16 -15.42 -12.43 10.86
C GLY A 16 -14.65 -13.45 10.03
N TYR A 17 -14.17 -13.03 8.87
CA TYR A 17 -13.14 -13.73 8.10
C TYR A 17 -12.52 -12.69 7.18
N VAL A 18 -11.29 -12.31 7.50
CA VAL A 18 -10.40 -11.68 6.52
C VAL A 18 -9.60 -12.84 5.96
N PRO A 19 -9.71 -13.15 4.67
CA PRO A 19 -8.93 -14.22 4.08
C PRO A 19 -7.44 -14.00 4.36
N PRO A 20 -6.67 -15.02 4.81
CA PRO A 20 -5.26 -14.84 5.16
C PRO A 20 -4.43 -14.28 4.00
N GLU A 21 -4.79 -14.60 2.76
CA GLU A 21 -4.20 -14.04 1.54
C GLU A 21 -4.36 -12.51 1.45
N TYR A 22 -5.45 -11.94 1.99
CA TYR A 22 -5.63 -10.49 2.03
C TYR A 22 -4.55 -9.81 2.86
N TYR A 23 -4.16 -10.41 3.99
CA TYR A 23 -3.10 -9.85 4.82
C TYR A 23 -1.73 -9.91 4.13
N GLN A 24 -1.48 -10.96 3.34
CA GLN A 24 -0.25 -11.08 2.56
C GLN A 24 -0.20 -10.01 1.47
N SER A 25 -1.27 -9.87 0.68
CA SER A 25 -1.34 -8.85 -0.35
C SER A 25 -1.29 -7.44 0.24
N PHE A 26 -1.95 -7.18 1.38
CA PHE A 26 -1.86 -5.91 2.08
C PHE A 26 -0.41 -5.59 2.48
N ARG A 27 0.30 -6.55 3.09
CA ARG A 27 1.72 -6.37 3.46
C ARG A 27 2.60 -6.10 2.24
N PHE A 28 2.37 -6.83 1.15
CA PHE A 28 3.07 -6.60 -0.10
C PHE A 28 2.83 -5.18 -0.65
N GLY A 29 1.58 -4.71 -0.62
CA GLY A 29 1.22 -3.37 -1.05
C GLY A 29 1.93 -2.27 -0.24
N VAL A 30 2.02 -2.41 1.09
CA VAL A 30 2.76 -1.46 1.94
C VAL A 30 4.24 -1.48 1.62
N MET A 31 4.85 -2.66 1.49
CA MET A 31 6.28 -2.79 1.16
C MET A 31 6.59 -2.18 -0.21
N LEU A 32 5.73 -2.42 -1.21
CA LEU A 32 5.91 -1.87 -2.54
C LEU A 32 5.77 -0.33 -2.54
N GLN A 33 4.84 0.24 -1.75
CA GLN A 33 4.78 1.70 -1.57
C GLN A 33 6.03 2.25 -0.87
N GLU A 34 6.56 1.59 0.17
CA GLU A 34 7.80 2.00 0.84
C GLU A 34 8.97 2.03 -0.14
N LEU A 35 9.11 1.01 -0.99
CA LEU A 35 10.15 0.94 -2.01
C LEU A 35 10.00 2.02 -3.08
N LEU A 36 8.79 2.22 -3.61
CA LEU A 36 8.54 3.19 -4.68
C LEU A 36 8.71 4.63 -4.21
N THR A 37 8.45 4.91 -2.93
CA THR A 37 8.45 6.28 -2.37
C THR A 37 9.73 6.63 -1.61
N GLY A 38 10.51 5.63 -1.19
CA GLY A 38 11.64 5.81 -0.28
C GLY A 38 11.24 6.19 1.15
N ARG A 39 9.96 6.07 1.51
CA ARG A 39 9.40 6.55 2.79
C ARG A 39 8.99 5.41 3.70
N ARG A 40 9.32 5.54 4.98
CA ARG A 40 8.90 4.60 6.04
C ARG A 40 7.37 4.61 6.20
N PRO A 41 6.68 3.47 6.29
CA PRO A 41 5.21 3.40 6.32
C PRO A 41 4.54 4.15 7.48
N THR A 42 5.22 4.26 8.61
CA THR A 42 4.68 4.75 9.90
C THR A 42 5.33 6.04 10.40
N ASN A 43 6.06 6.77 9.55
CA ASN A 43 6.65 8.05 9.95
C ASN A 43 5.58 9.15 10.04
N SER A 44 4.95 9.30 11.21
CA SER A 44 3.87 10.24 11.47
C SER A 44 4.25 11.71 11.20
N ALA A 45 5.52 12.08 11.39
CA ALA A 45 6.01 13.42 11.09
C ALA A 45 5.98 13.76 9.59
N GLU A 46 6.05 12.76 8.71
CA GLU A 46 6.02 12.95 7.26
C GLU A 46 4.61 13.00 6.67
N PHE A 47 3.61 12.39 7.31
CA PHE A 47 2.30 12.18 6.70
C PHE A 47 1.18 13.07 7.23
N GLY A 48 1.42 13.82 8.32
CA GLY A 48 0.43 14.73 8.91
C GLY A 48 -0.91 14.04 9.14
N ASP A 49 -2.00 14.64 8.64
CA ASP A 49 -3.38 14.15 8.79
C ASP A 49 -3.62 12.74 8.20
N ASN A 50 -2.74 12.24 7.33
CA ASN A 50 -2.86 10.90 6.75
C ASN A 50 -2.45 9.77 7.68
N ASN A 51 -1.73 10.08 8.77
CA ASN A 51 -1.18 9.17 9.78
C ASN A 51 -0.19 8.09 9.28
N ASN A 52 -0.24 7.68 8.01
CA ASN A 52 0.63 6.67 7.41
C ASN A 52 0.80 6.86 5.89
N LEU A 53 1.76 6.10 5.33
CA LEU A 53 2.11 6.13 3.90
C LEU A 53 0.92 5.78 3.00
N VAL A 54 0.12 4.79 3.37
CA VAL A 54 -1.02 4.34 2.55
C VAL A 54 -2.04 5.46 2.38
N GLY A 55 -2.39 6.14 3.47
CA GLY A 55 -3.28 7.30 3.45
C GLY A 55 -2.72 8.43 2.59
N TRP A 56 -1.43 8.72 2.75
CA TRP A 56 -0.75 9.76 1.98
C TRP A 56 -0.75 9.47 0.48
N VAL A 57 -0.36 8.26 0.05
CA VAL A 57 -0.37 7.85 -1.37
C VAL A 57 -1.79 7.92 -1.95
N ARG A 58 -2.81 7.49 -1.18
CA ARG A 58 -4.22 7.60 -1.60
C ARG A 58 -4.64 9.06 -1.87
N GLN A 59 -4.10 10.04 -1.14
CA GLN A 59 -4.37 11.46 -1.41
C GLN A 59 -3.62 12.00 -2.65
N GLN A 60 -2.41 11.51 -2.92
CA GLN A 60 -1.61 11.97 -4.06
C GLN A 60 -2.09 11.38 -5.40
N HIS A 61 -2.49 10.11 -5.40
CA HIS A 61 -2.89 9.38 -6.61
C HIS A 61 -3.97 10.08 -7.46
N PRO A 62 -5.11 10.57 -6.89
CA PRO A 62 -6.12 11.28 -7.68
C PRO A 62 -5.73 12.71 -8.06
N ARG A 63 -4.75 13.33 -7.38
CA ARG A 63 -4.34 14.73 -7.60
C ARG A 63 -3.39 14.93 -8.79
N ARG A 64 -3.14 13.89 -9.60
CA ARG A 64 -2.15 13.86 -10.71
C ARG A 64 -0.71 14.21 -10.28
N ARG A 65 -0.39 14.13 -8.99
CA ARG A 65 0.96 14.34 -8.45
C ARG A 65 1.74 13.03 -8.37
N LEU A 66 1.65 12.19 -9.40
CA LEU A 66 2.31 10.88 -9.41
C LEU A 66 3.84 11.01 -9.37
N ALA A 67 4.38 12.06 -9.98
CA ALA A 67 5.81 12.37 -9.90
C ALA A 67 6.28 12.62 -8.46
N ASP A 68 5.43 13.22 -7.61
CA ASP A 68 5.76 13.53 -6.21
C ASP A 68 5.67 12.30 -5.30
N VAL A 69 5.10 11.19 -5.79
CA VAL A 69 4.98 9.93 -5.04
C VAL A 69 6.30 9.18 -5.05
N PHE A 70 7.01 9.20 -6.18
CA PHE A 70 8.20 8.36 -6.36
C PHE A 70 9.43 8.97 -5.67
N ASP A 71 10.29 8.09 -5.16
CA ASP A 71 11.62 8.50 -4.74
C ASP A 71 12.36 9.09 -5.96
N PRO A 72 12.81 10.36 -5.89
CA PRO A 72 13.47 11.01 -7.02
C PRO A 72 14.79 10.33 -7.43
N THR A 73 15.38 9.50 -6.56
CA THR A 73 16.57 8.71 -6.89
C THR A 73 16.30 7.62 -7.93
N LEU A 74 15.08 7.07 -8.00
CA LEU A 74 14.75 5.98 -8.92
C LEU A 74 14.93 6.36 -10.38
N LEU A 75 14.36 7.50 -10.80
CA LEU A 75 14.48 7.98 -12.18
C LEU A 75 15.84 8.62 -12.48
N ARG A 76 16.54 9.10 -11.44
CA ARG A 76 17.90 9.60 -11.59
C ARG A 76 18.86 8.45 -11.90
N ASP A 77 18.69 7.32 -11.20
CA ASP A 77 19.59 6.16 -11.31
C ASP A 77 19.22 5.28 -12.51
N ASP A 78 17.92 5.18 -12.84
CA ASP A 78 17.44 4.50 -14.06
C ASP A 78 16.22 5.22 -14.69
N PRO A 79 16.44 6.09 -15.70
CA PRO A 79 15.37 6.77 -16.41
C PRO A 79 14.39 5.84 -17.15
N SER A 80 14.79 4.60 -17.46
CA SER A 80 13.93 3.66 -18.20
C SER A 80 12.71 3.20 -17.39
N LEU A 81 12.72 3.43 -16.07
CA LEU A 81 11.63 3.07 -15.16
C LEU A 81 10.40 3.99 -15.27
N GLU A 82 10.46 5.09 -16.02
CA GLU A 82 9.39 6.10 -16.12
C GLU A 82 8.00 5.49 -16.44
N LEU A 83 7.96 4.49 -17.33
CA LEU A 83 6.71 3.83 -17.71
C LEU A 83 6.29 2.71 -16.75
N GLU A 84 7.23 2.15 -15.99
CA GLU A 84 7.00 1.03 -15.08
C GLU A 84 6.60 1.47 -13.68
N LEU A 85 7.16 2.59 -13.18
CA LEU A 85 6.82 3.11 -11.84
C LEU A 85 5.31 3.35 -11.65
N PRO A 86 4.57 4.00 -12.59
CA PRO A 86 3.12 4.15 -12.47
C PRO A 86 2.36 2.83 -12.50
N LYS A 87 2.85 1.81 -13.21
CA LYS A 87 2.22 0.48 -13.26
C LYS A 87 2.41 -0.24 -11.92
N ASN A 88 3.61 -0.21 -11.37
CA ASN A 88 3.91 -0.79 -10.06
C ASN A 88 3.11 -0.09 -8.95
N LEU A 89 2.96 1.23 -9.01
CA LEU A 89 2.12 1.96 -8.06
C LEU A 89 0.65 1.55 -8.15
N LYS A 90 0.11 1.29 -9.35
CA LYS A 90 -1.26 0.77 -9.52
C LYS A 90 -1.43 -0.60 -8.86
N VAL A 91 -0.45 -1.49 -9.00
CA VAL A 91 -0.45 -2.79 -8.33
C VAL A 91 -0.43 -2.61 -6.82
N ALA A 92 0.48 -1.78 -6.30
CA ALA A 92 0.57 -1.48 -4.87
C ALA A 92 -0.77 -0.96 -4.31
N CYS A 93 -1.42 -0.03 -5.02
CA CYS A 93 -2.73 0.50 -4.64
C CYS A 93 -3.84 -0.57 -4.69
N ALA A 94 -3.81 -1.49 -5.66
CA ALA A 94 -4.78 -2.58 -5.76
C ALA A 94 -4.62 -3.58 -4.60
N CYS A 95 -3.39 -3.89 -4.20
CA CYS A 95 -3.07 -4.70 -3.03
C CYS A 95 -3.57 -4.10 -1.71
N LEU A 96 -3.81 -2.79 -1.68
CA LEU A 96 -4.25 -2.02 -0.51
C LEU A 96 -5.71 -1.58 -0.64
N ASP A 97 -6.52 -2.18 -1.53
CA ASP A 97 -7.93 -1.86 -1.61
C ASP A 97 -8.66 -2.30 -0.33
N ASP A 98 -9.57 -1.45 0.15
CA ASP A 98 -10.37 -1.75 1.34
C ASP A 98 -11.36 -2.91 1.09
N ARG A 99 -11.57 -3.30 -0.18
CA ARG A 99 -12.38 -4.46 -0.59
C ARG A 99 -11.45 -5.63 -0.93
N PRO A 100 -11.43 -6.71 -0.11
CA PRO A 100 -10.60 -7.88 -0.36
C PRO A 100 -10.79 -8.50 -1.75
N ALA A 101 -12.01 -8.48 -2.29
CA ALA A 101 -12.31 -9.01 -3.63
C ALA A 101 -11.67 -8.25 -4.81
N ARG A 102 -11.14 -7.04 -4.57
CA ARG A 102 -10.42 -6.24 -5.58
C ARG A 102 -8.91 -6.35 -5.46
N CYS A 103 -8.44 -6.95 -4.38
CA CYS A 103 -7.04 -7.22 -4.18
C CYS A 103 -6.62 -8.35 -5.14
N PRO A 104 -5.51 -8.18 -5.90
CA PRO A 104 -4.96 -9.31 -6.64
C PRO A 104 -4.62 -10.44 -5.66
N GLN A 105 -4.91 -11.68 -6.09
CA GLN A 105 -4.42 -12.87 -5.39
C GLN A 105 -2.94 -12.98 -5.72
N CYS A 106 -2.10 -12.62 -4.74
CA CYS A 106 -0.65 -12.71 -4.81
C CYS A 106 -0.17 -14.09 -4.34
#